data_AF-A0A117KPB8-F1
#
_entry.id   AF-A0A117KPB8-F1
#
_cell.length_a   1.000
_cell.length_b   1.000
_cell.length_c   1.000
_cell.angle_alpha   90.00
_cell.angle_beta   90.00
_cell.angle_gamma   90.00
#
_symmetry.space_group_name_H-M   'P 1'
#
loop_
_entity.id
_entity.type
_entity.pdbx_description
1 polymer ?
#
loop_
_entity_poly.entity_id
_entity_poly.type
_entity_poly.pdbx_seq_one_letter_code
_entity_poly.pdbx_strand_id
1 'polypeptide(L)'
;MFFKVKRKQLQEELPVDSEEKVVTGSELLFILGAFLLALFLVFPRKSLDFYVLSEQKNLDLAISYLEVLVKKYSRVDYARVLFQGYVHKGEWENAEKLGEKIKLSPFLRYDLSKSRFFALQNKEPEKAIAYLQKCLSLLKEIEIKEEVKPSWLYEEYWRLGQSAEALRIIENYGLYKEDVKWAKKGLELTLAKSDFKKAMFFLEELIVKDSPNSLFWKQKKGCFARTRG
;
A
#
# COMPACT_ATOMS: atom_id res chain seq x y z
N MET A 1 23.67 76.73 -23.83
CA MET A 1 24.20 76.43 -22.49
C MET A 1 25.39 75.49 -22.67
N PHE A 2 26.61 76.01 -22.49
CA PHE A 2 27.85 75.26 -22.65
C PHE A 2 28.27 74.70 -21.30
N PHE A 3 28.55 73.40 -21.21
CA PHE A 3 29.47 72.89 -20.20
C PHE A 3 30.57 72.07 -20.88
N LYS A 4 31.68 72.78 -21.10
CA LYS A 4 33.02 72.23 -21.30
C LYS A 4 33.43 71.61 -19.96
N VAL A 5 33.68 70.30 -19.92
CA VAL A 5 34.47 69.71 -18.83
C VAL A 5 35.63 68.94 -19.45
N LYS A 6 36.83 69.38 -19.08
CA LYS A 6 38.13 68.90 -19.52
C LYS A 6 38.31 67.42 -19.19
N ARG A 7 38.72 66.63 -20.19
CA ARG A 7 39.44 65.37 -19.96
C ARG A 7 40.70 65.67 -19.13
N LYS A 8 40.82 65.01 -17.98
CA LYS A 8 42.11 64.73 -17.35
C LYS A 8 42.16 63.23 -17.07
N GLN A 9 43.26 62.64 -17.51
CA GLN A 9 43.57 61.22 -17.47
C GLN A 9 43.54 60.67 -16.04
N LEU A 10 43.03 59.46 -15.90
CA LEU A 10 43.61 58.48 -14.99
C LEU A 10 43.57 57.13 -15.71
N GLN A 11 44.77 56.68 -16.09
CA GLN A 11 45.06 55.31 -16.44
C GLN A 11 44.76 54.44 -15.21
N GLU A 12 43.88 53.46 -15.37
CA GLU A 12 44.03 52.18 -14.68
C GLU A 12 43.98 51.11 -15.76
N GLU A 13 45.16 50.56 -16.03
CA GLU A 13 45.39 49.43 -16.91
C GLU A 13 44.74 48.19 -16.26
N LEU A 14 43.68 47.68 -16.88
CA LEU A 14 43.28 46.29 -16.71
C LEU A 14 43.73 45.56 -17.98
N PRO A 15 44.73 44.67 -17.92
CA PRO A 15 45.04 43.82 -19.05
C PRO A 15 43.87 42.87 -19.27
N VAL A 16 43.12 43.11 -20.34
CA VAL A 16 42.24 42.12 -20.94
C VAL A 16 43.14 41.14 -21.67
N ASP A 17 43.58 40.13 -20.93
CA ASP A 17 44.19 38.93 -21.52
C ASP A 17 43.28 37.75 -21.17
N SER A 18 42.11 37.71 -21.80
CA SER A 18 41.30 36.50 -21.84
C SER A 18 41.81 35.67 -23.00
N GLU A 19 42.91 34.95 -22.79
CA GLU A 19 43.30 33.84 -23.66
C GLU A 19 42.10 32.90 -23.78
N GLU A 20 41.45 32.87 -24.95
CA GLU A 20 40.48 31.84 -25.28
C GLU A 20 41.22 30.50 -25.31
N LYS A 21 41.19 29.78 -24.18
CA LYS A 21 41.71 28.41 -24.10
C LYS A 21 40.88 27.54 -25.06
N VAL A 22 41.47 27.24 -26.21
CA VAL A 22 40.95 26.25 -27.15
C VAL A 22 41.10 24.88 -26.49
N VAL A 23 40.00 24.38 -25.91
CA VAL A 23 39.98 23.06 -25.30
C VAL A 23 40.27 22.01 -26.38
N THR A 24 41.40 21.32 -26.24
CA THR A 24 41.80 20.28 -27.18
C THR A 24 40.99 19.00 -26.96
N GLY A 25 40.80 18.20 -28.01
CA GLY A 25 40.01 16.95 -27.92
C GLY A 25 40.52 15.99 -26.83
N SER A 26 41.82 16.01 -26.54
CA SER A 26 42.45 15.26 -25.43
C SER A 26 42.03 15.76 -24.05
N GLU A 27 41.85 17.07 -23.86
CA GLU A 27 41.38 17.65 -22.60
C GLU A 27 39.91 17.33 -22.35
N LEU A 28 39.09 17.34 -23.42
CA LEU A 28 37.69 16.88 -23.34
C LEU A 28 37.60 15.41 -22.94
N LEU A 29 38.45 14.55 -23.49
CA LEU A 29 38.52 13.13 -23.09
C LEU A 29 38.98 12.96 -21.65
N PHE A 30 39.92 13.79 -21.18
CA PHE A 30 40.39 13.73 -19.80
C PHE A 30 39.31 14.21 -18.81
N ILE A 31 38.60 15.28 -19.14
CA ILE A 31 37.44 15.77 -18.37
C ILE A 31 36.34 14.70 -18.34
N LEU A 32 36.02 14.11 -19.48
CA LEU A 32 35.03 13.03 -19.57
C LEU A 32 35.47 11.81 -18.76
N GLY A 33 36.74 11.41 -18.86
CA GLY A 33 37.30 10.31 -18.09
C GLY A 33 37.28 10.56 -16.58
N ALA A 34 37.69 11.75 -16.15
CA ALA A 34 37.66 12.17 -14.74
C ALA A 34 36.22 12.24 -14.21
N PHE A 35 35.28 12.73 -15.02
CA PHE A 35 33.86 12.79 -14.67
C PHE A 35 33.25 11.39 -14.55
N LEU A 36 33.53 10.49 -15.48
CA LEU A 36 33.08 9.09 -15.42
C LEU A 36 33.69 8.34 -14.22
N LEU A 37 34.96 8.59 -13.92
CA LEU A 37 35.64 8.04 -12.74
C LEU A 37 35.00 8.58 -11.45
N ALA A 38 34.74 9.89 -11.38
CA ALA A 38 34.06 10.52 -10.25
C ALA A 38 32.65 9.95 -10.06
N LEU A 39 31.88 9.78 -11.14
CA LEU A 39 30.57 9.12 -11.09
C LEU A 39 30.68 7.68 -10.58
N PHE A 40 31.66 6.91 -11.04
CA PHE A 40 31.87 5.54 -10.59
C PHE A 40 32.24 5.44 -9.10
N LEU A 41 33.05 6.39 -8.59
CA LEU A 41 33.45 6.45 -7.18
C LEU A 41 32.34 6.96 -6.26
N VAL A 42 31.58 7.98 -6.69
CA VAL A 42 30.48 8.57 -5.90
C VAL A 42 29.24 7.68 -5.92
N PHE A 43 29.00 6.95 -7.01
CA PHE A 43 27.87 6.04 -7.16
C PHE A 43 28.33 4.60 -7.41
N PRO A 44 28.93 3.93 -6.41
CA PRO A 44 29.21 2.51 -6.53
C PRO A 44 27.89 1.77 -6.78
N ARG A 45 27.90 0.74 -7.66
CA ARG A 45 26.68 0.06 -8.17
C ARG A 45 25.62 -0.24 -7.09
N LYS A 46 26.03 -0.60 -5.87
CA LYS A 46 25.14 -0.90 -4.74
C LYS A 46 24.37 0.32 -4.22
N SER A 47 24.97 1.51 -4.29
CA SER A 47 24.33 2.76 -3.87
C SER A 47 23.25 3.19 -4.86
N LEU A 48 23.49 3.01 -6.16
CA LEU A 48 22.54 3.38 -7.21
C LEU A 48 21.27 2.53 -7.14
N ASP A 49 21.41 1.22 -6.88
CA ASP A 49 20.28 0.33 -6.57
C ASP A 49 19.50 0.82 -5.35
N PHE A 50 20.19 1.22 -4.27
CA PHE A 50 19.53 1.73 -3.07
C PHE A 50 18.74 3.02 -3.34
N TYR A 51 19.31 3.97 -4.08
CA TYR A 51 18.64 5.22 -4.43
C TYR A 51 17.40 4.98 -5.28
N VAL A 52 17.49 4.08 -6.27
CA VAL A 52 16.34 3.70 -7.11
C VAL A 52 15.25 3.04 -6.28
N LEU A 53 15.62 2.11 -5.39
CA LEU A 53 14.66 1.39 -4.55
C LEU A 53 14.02 2.27 -3.47
N SER A 54 14.63 3.41 -3.14
CA SER A 54 14.13 4.39 -2.16
C SER A 54 13.51 5.63 -2.80
N GLU A 55 13.51 5.75 -4.13
CA GLU A 55 12.98 6.90 -4.84
C GLU A 55 11.44 6.92 -4.82
N GLN A 56 10.88 7.88 -4.08
CA GLN A 56 9.43 8.08 -3.94
C GLN A 56 8.94 9.36 -4.62
N LYS A 57 9.83 10.29 -5.00
CA LYS A 57 9.44 11.58 -5.56
C LYS A 57 9.20 11.52 -7.06
N ASN A 58 10.00 10.71 -7.78
CA ASN A 58 9.86 10.52 -9.23
C ASN A 58 9.53 9.06 -9.57
N LEU A 59 8.28 8.69 -9.33
CA LEU A 59 7.79 7.33 -9.57
C LEU A 59 7.94 6.88 -11.03
N ASP A 60 7.76 7.78 -12.00
CA ASP A 60 7.89 7.44 -13.43
C ASP A 60 9.31 7.02 -13.81
N LEU A 61 10.29 7.79 -13.34
CA LEU A 61 11.70 7.47 -13.57
C LEU A 61 12.11 6.19 -12.84
N ALA A 62 11.67 6.03 -11.58
CA ALA A 62 11.94 4.84 -10.80
C ALA A 62 11.36 3.58 -11.45
N ILE A 63 10.10 3.62 -11.91
CA ILE A 63 9.45 2.53 -12.64
C ILE A 63 10.23 2.20 -13.92
N SER A 64 10.54 3.20 -14.75
CA SER A 64 11.26 2.99 -16.01
C SER A 64 12.60 2.30 -15.80
N TYR A 65 13.35 2.71 -14.79
CA TYR A 65 14.63 2.09 -14.47
C TYR A 65 14.46 0.68 -13.89
N LEU A 66 13.48 0.47 -13.01
CA LEU A 66 13.18 -0.84 -12.42
C LEU A 66 12.72 -1.86 -13.48
N GLU A 67 11.97 -1.45 -14.51
CA GLU A 67 11.62 -2.31 -15.64
C GLU A 67 12.87 -2.87 -16.33
N VAL A 68 13.87 -2.01 -16.59
CA VAL A 68 15.15 -2.43 -17.18
C VAL A 68 15.88 -3.39 -16.25
N LEU A 69 15.93 -3.09 -14.94
CA LEU A 69 16.58 -3.94 -13.96
C LEU A 69 15.92 -5.32 -13.84
N VAL A 70 14.59 -5.38 -13.80
CA VAL A 70 13.83 -6.63 -13.73
C VAL A 70 14.06 -7.47 -14.98
N LYS A 71 14.07 -6.85 -16.17
CA LYS A 71 14.35 -7.54 -17.42
C LYS A 71 15.78 -8.10 -17.48
N LYS A 72 16.76 -7.36 -16.95
CA LYS A 72 18.17 -7.71 -17.03
C LYS A 72 18.63 -8.71 -15.97
N TYR A 73 18.17 -8.55 -14.72
CA TYR A 73 18.70 -9.29 -13.58
C TYR A 73 17.71 -10.30 -12.99
N SER A 74 16.43 -10.26 -13.38
CA SER A 74 15.37 -11.17 -12.90
C SER A 74 15.30 -11.33 -11.38
N ARG A 75 15.72 -10.32 -10.62
CA ARG A 75 15.70 -10.38 -9.16
C ARG A 75 14.30 -10.06 -8.62
N VAL A 76 13.87 -10.84 -7.63
CA VAL A 76 12.51 -10.76 -7.04
C VAL A 76 12.30 -9.46 -6.26
N ASP A 77 13.34 -8.91 -5.64
CA ASP A 77 13.29 -7.64 -4.91
C ASP A 77 13.01 -6.46 -5.85
N TYR A 78 13.69 -6.36 -6.99
CA TYR A 78 13.39 -5.34 -7.99
C TYR A 78 11.96 -5.45 -8.52
N ALA A 79 11.51 -6.68 -8.78
CA ALA A 79 10.15 -6.90 -9.25
C ALA A 79 9.09 -6.57 -8.19
N ARG A 80 9.41 -6.75 -6.91
CA ARG A 80 8.55 -6.34 -5.80
C ARG A 80 8.43 -4.82 -5.69
N VAL A 81 9.53 -4.09 -5.84
CA VAL A 81 9.48 -2.62 -5.82
C VAL A 81 8.81 -2.07 -7.07
N LEU A 82 9.07 -2.65 -8.24
CA LEU A 82 8.36 -2.29 -9.47
C LEU A 82 6.85 -2.53 -9.34
N PHE A 83 6.47 -3.67 -8.77
CA PHE A 83 5.08 -3.98 -8.45
C PHE A 83 4.44 -2.90 -7.56
N GLN A 84 5.12 -2.50 -6.48
CA GLN A 84 4.65 -1.42 -5.61
C GLN A 84 4.54 -0.10 -6.38
N GLY A 85 5.51 0.21 -7.24
CA GLY A 85 5.49 1.38 -8.11
C GLY A 85 4.24 1.43 -9.00
N TYR A 86 3.94 0.33 -9.71
CA TYR A 86 2.73 0.22 -10.52
C TYR A 86 1.45 0.42 -9.71
N VAL A 87 1.37 -0.17 -8.51
CA VAL A 87 0.23 0.02 -7.60
C VAL A 87 0.07 1.49 -7.21
N HIS A 88 1.15 2.17 -6.81
CA HIS A 88 1.10 3.58 -6.41
C HIS A 88 0.71 4.49 -7.57
N LYS A 89 1.15 4.19 -8.79
CA LYS A 89 0.81 4.94 -10.00
C LYS A 89 -0.60 4.61 -10.53
N GLY A 90 -1.23 3.54 -10.04
CA GLY A 90 -2.52 3.06 -10.54
C GLY A 90 -2.43 2.30 -11.86
N GLU A 91 -1.26 1.79 -12.22
CA GLU A 91 -1.05 0.91 -13.38
C GLU A 91 -1.38 -0.55 -13.03
N TRP A 92 -2.65 -0.80 -12.72
CA TRP A 92 -3.10 -2.07 -12.13
C TRP A 92 -2.85 -3.30 -13.01
N GLU A 93 -3.02 -3.18 -14.32
CA GLU A 93 -2.77 -4.30 -15.25
C GLU A 93 -1.30 -4.72 -15.27
N ASN A 94 -0.39 -3.74 -15.22
CA ASN A 94 1.05 -3.98 -15.16
C ASN A 94 1.43 -4.62 -13.81
N ALA A 95 0.84 -4.13 -12.71
CA ALA A 95 1.00 -4.72 -11.38
C ALA A 95 0.52 -6.18 -11.33
N GLU A 96 -0.64 -6.49 -11.89
CA GLU A 96 -1.18 -7.86 -11.91
C GLU A 96 -0.31 -8.82 -12.72
N LYS A 97 0.04 -8.45 -13.96
CA LYS A 97 0.92 -9.25 -14.81
C LYS A 97 2.26 -9.54 -14.14
N LEU A 98 2.84 -8.52 -13.49
CA LEU A 98 4.11 -8.68 -12.79
C LEU A 98 3.94 -9.56 -11.54
N GLY A 99 2.85 -9.38 -10.79
CA GLY A 99 2.54 -10.14 -9.59
C GLY A 99 2.36 -11.65 -9.84
N GLU A 100 1.75 -12.02 -10.97
CA GLU A 100 1.64 -13.41 -11.42
C GLU A 100 3.01 -14.00 -11.76
N LYS A 101 3.85 -13.24 -12.49
CA LYS A 101 5.18 -13.69 -12.90
C LYS A 101 6.09 -14.01 -11.71
N ILE A 102 6.03 -13.20 -10.65
CA ILE A 102 6.90 -13.35 -9.48
C ILE A 102 6.28 -14.21 -8.36
N LYS A 103 5.12 -14.81 -8.59
CA LYS A 103 4.41 -15.66 -7.61
C LYS A 103 4.30 -14.96 -6.24
N LEU A 104 3.71 -13.77 -6.23
CA LEU A 104 3.51 -12.99 -5.00
C LEU A 104 2.84 -13.82 -3.90
N SER A 105 3.18 -13.51 -2.65
CA SER A 105 2.51 -14.12 -1.50
C SER A 105 0.99 -13.92 -1.58
N PRO A 106 0.20 -14.85 -1.01
CA PRO A 106 -1.26 -14.70 -0.95
C PRO A 106 -1.70 -13.34 -0.41
N PHE A 107 -1.03 -12.82 0.63
CA PHE A 107 -1.26 -11.48 1.17
C PHE A 107 -1.10 -10.35 0.15
N LEU A 108 0.01 -10.31 -0.59
CA LEU A 108 0.26 -9.23 -1.55
C LEU A 108 -0.72 -9.29 -2.72
N ARG A 109 -1.08 -10.50 -3.16
CA ARG A 109 -2.14 -10.70 -4.16
C ARG A 109 -3.50 -10.25 -3.64
N TYR A 110 -3.77 -10.49 -2.36
CA TYR A 110 -5.01 -10.08 -1.70
C TYR A 110 -5.10 -8.55 -1.64
N ASP A 111 -4.06 -7.87 -1.15
CA ASP A 111 -4.03 -6.41 -1.02
C ASP A 111 -4.21 -5.70 -2.36
N LEU A 112 -3.61 -6.24 -3.43
CA LEU A 112 -3.81 -5.75 -4.79
C LEU A 112 -5.26 -5.88 -5.24
N SER A 113 -5.81 -7.09 -5.09
CA SER A 113 -7.19 -7.39 -5.51
C SER A 113 -8.19 -6.54 -4.71
N LYS A 114 -7.93 -6.33 -3.42
CA LYS A 114 -8.73 -5.52 -2.51
C LYS A 114 -8.68 -4.04 -2.90
N SER A 115 -7.48 -3.51 -3.15
CA SER A 115 -7.31 -2.13 -3.62
C SER A 115 -8.08 -1.90 -4.92
N ARG A 116 -8.02 -2.87 -5.84
CA ARG A 116 -8.72 -2.79 -7.13
C ARG A 116 -10.22 -2.91 -6.99
N PHE A 117 -10.71 -3.80 -6.12
CA PHE A 117 -12.12 -3.91 -5.77
C PHE A 117 -12.70 -2.58 -5.31
N PHE A 118 -12.09 -1.95 -4.29
CA PHE A 118 -12.60 -0.68 -3.76
C PHE A 118 -12.47 0.48 -4.76
N ALA A 119 -11.43 0.48 -5.59
CA ALA A 119 -11.28 1.49 -6.65
C ALA A 119 -12.37 1.39 -7.73
N LEU A 120 -12.87 0.18 -8.00
CA LEU A 120 -13.87 -0.09 -9.04
C LEU A 120 -15.31 -0.15 -8.51
N GLN A 121 -15.54 -0.40 -7.22
CA GLN A 121 -16.86 -0.72 -6.67
C GLN A 121 -17.97 0.28 -7.06
N ASN A 122 -17.64 1.58 -7.13
CA ASN A 122 -18.59 2.63 -7.49
C ASN A 122 -18.54 3.05 -8.97
N LYS A 123 -17.53 2.62 -9.72
CA LYS A 123 -17.29 3.04 -11.12
C LYS A 123 -17.71 1.95 -12.11
N GLU A 124 -17.31 0.71 -11.83
CA GLU A 124 -17.46 -0.45 -12.70
C GLU A 124 -17.81 -1.67 -11.83
N PRO A 125 -19.05 -1.75 -11.31
CA PRO A 125 -19.43 -2.75 -10.30
C PRO A 125 -19.29 -4.18 -10.82
N GLU A 126 -19.53 -4.43 -12.10
CA GLU A 126 -19.36 -5.74 -12.73
C GLU A 126 -17.91 -6.23 -12.64
N LYS A 127 -16.95 -5.36 -12.95
CA LYS A 127 -15.52 -5.67 -12.81
C LYS A 127 -15.14 -5.81 -11.33
N ALA A 128 -15.70 -4.97 -10.46
CA ALA A 128 -15.45 -5.04 -9.03
C ALA A 128 -15.85 -6.41 -8.44
N ILE A 129 -16.95 -7.00 -8.89
CA ILE A 129 -17.38 -8.34 -8.45
C ILE A 129 -16.32 -9.41 -8.73
N ALA A 130 -15.66 -9.37 -9.89
CA ALA A 130 -14.58 -10.31 -10.20
C ALA A 130 -13.41 -10.18 -9.21
N TYR A 131 -13.06 -8.95 -8.82
CA TYR A 131 -12.04 -8.70 -7.79
C TYR A 131 -12.47 -9.10 -6.39
N LEU A 132 -13.76 -8.93 -6.05
CA LEU A 132 -14.31 -9.44 -4.79
C LEU A 132 -14.15 -10.96 -4.72
N GLN A 133 -14.51 -11.70 -5.77
CA GLN A 133 -14.33 -13.15 -5.83
C GLN A 133 -12.86 -13.56 -5.66
N LYS A 134 -11.93 -12.82 -6.30
CA LYS A 134 -10.48 -13.02 -6.15
C LYS A 134 -10.01 -12.74 -4.71
N CYS A 135 -10.54 -11.71 -4.06
CA CYS A 135 -10.27 -11.45 -2.63
C CYS A 135 -10.71 -12.62 -1.75
N LEU A 136 -11.92 -13.16 -1.97
CA LEU A 136 -12.45 -14.24 -1.15
C LEU A 136 -11.69 -15.56 -1.34
N SER A 137 -11.25 -15.87 -2.56
CA SER A 137 -10.41 -17.05 -2.79
C SER A 137 -9.04 -16.92 -2.12
N LEU A 138 -8.44 -15.73 -2.18
CA LEU A 138 -7.15 -15.45 -1.54
C LEU A 138 -7.25 -15.42 -0.01
N LEU A 139 -8.34 -14.92 0.57
CA LEU A 139 -8.55 -14.99 2.02
C LEU A 139 -8.64 -16.43 2.52
N LYS A 140 -9.33 -17.30 1.78
CA LYS A 140 -9.36 -18.75 2.09
C LYS A 140 -7.98 -19.38 1.97
N GLU A 141 -7.20 -19.00 0.95
CA GLU A 141 -5.82 -19.45 0.80
C GLU A 141 -4.95 -19.01 1.99
N ILE A 142 -5.05 -17.75 2.42
CA ILE A 142 -4.35 -17.19 3.58
C ILE A 142 -4.75 -17.92 4.86
N GLU A 143 -6.05 -18.12 5.09
CA GLU A 143 -6.57 -18.82 6.27
C GLU A 143 -6.03 -20.27 6.38
N ILE A 144 -5.82 -20.95 5.25
CA ILE A 144 -5.30 -22.33 5.22
C ILE A 144 -3.78 -22.37 5.37
N LYS A 145 -3.07 -21.47 4.68
CA LYS A 145 -1.61 -21.57 4.53
C LYS A 145 -0.83 -20.79 5.58
N GLU A 146 -1.44 -19.78 6.19
CA GLU A 146 -0.75 -18.83 7.05
C GLU A 146 -1.41 -18.78 8.42
N GLU A 147 -0.60 -18.61 9.47
CA GLU A 147 -1.11 -18.45 10.82
C GLU A 147 -1.62 -17.01 11.02
N VAL A 148 -2.90 -16.80 10.70
CA VAL A 148 -3.56 -15.49 10.80
C VAL A 148 -4.38 -15.36 12.07
N LYS A 149 -4.32 -14.17 12.68
CA LYS A 149 -5.16 -13.84 13.83
C LYS A 149 -6.64 -13.82 13.41
N PRO A 150 -7.54 -14.51 14.12
CA PRO A 150 -8.99 -14.50 13.82
C PRO A 150 -9.59 -13.09 13.77
N SER A 151 -9.07 -12.16 14.59
CA SER A 151 -9.49 -10.75 14.57
C SER A 151 -9.27 -10.08 13.21
N TRP A 152 -8.15 -10.38 12.55
CA TRP A 152 -7.83 -9.83 11.24
C TRP A 152 -8.75 -10.41 10.17
N LEU A 153 -8.92 -11.74 10.13
CA LEU A 153 -9.84 -12.41 9.20
C LEU A 153 -11.27 -11.90 9.34
N TYR A 154 -11.77 -11.72 10.57
CA TYR A 154 -13.08 -11.13 10.83
C TYR A 154 -13.24 -9.76 10.19
N GLU A 155 -12.28 -8.86 10.42
CA GLU A 155 -12.35 -7.48 9.92
C GLU A 155 -12.33 -7.44 8.39
N GLU A 156 -11.55 -8.32 7.78
CA GLU A 156 -11.46 -8.42 6.32
C GLU A 156 -12.75 -8.96 5.69
N TYR A 157 -13.30 -10.06 6.19
CA TYR A 157 -14.60 -10.55 5.71
C TYR A 157 -15.72 -9.52 5.93
N TRP A 158 -15.73 -8.84 7.07
CA TRP A 158 -16.70 -7.78 7.36
C TRP A 158 -16.59 -6.61 6.37
N ARG A 159 -15.37 -6.11 6.10
CA ARG A 159 -15.11 -5.02 5.13
C ARG A 159 -15.55 -5.37 3.71
N LEU A 160 -15.43 -6.65 3.32
CA LEU A 160 -15.88 -7.15 2.02
C LEU A 160 -17.39 -7.48 1.98
N GLY A 161 -18.14 -7.12 3.02
CA GLY A 161 -19.58 -7.38 3.12
C GLY A 161 -19.94 -8.85 3.35
N GLN A 162 -18.96 -9.72 3.58
CA GLN A 162 -19.15 -11.16 3.80
C GLN A 162 -19.50 -11.44 5.25
N SER A 163 -20.69 -11.00 5.67
CA SER A 163 -21.09 -11.06 7.07
C SER A 163 -21.36 -12.48 7.56
N ALA A 164 -21.64 -13.45 6.67
CA ALA A 164 -21.82 -14.84 7.09
C ALA A 164 -20.46 -15.47 7.49
N GLU A 165 -19.43 -15.19 6.71
CA GLU A 165 -18.05 -15.60 6.95
C GLU A 165 -17.49 -14.90 8.18
N ALA A 166 -17.72 -13.59 8.34
CA ALA A 166 -17.36 -12.86 9.55
C ALA A 166 -18.01 -13.48 10.80
N LEU A 167 -19.29 -13.88 10.70
CA LEU A 167 -19.99 -14.55 11.80
C LEU A 167 -19.39 -15.93 12.12
N ARG A 168 -19.04 -16.72 11.10
CA ARG A 168 -18.35 -18.01 11.28
C ARG A 168 -17.05 -17.84 12.07
N ILE A 169 -16.28 -16.78 11.81
CA ILE A 169 -15.05 -16.50 12.58
C ILE A 169 -15.37 -16.24 14.06
N ILE A 170 -16.43 -15.48 14.36
CA ILE A 170 -16.88 -15.24 15.74
C ILE A 170 -17.29 -16.54 16.42
N GLU A 171 -18.08 -17.36 15.72
CA GLU A 171 -18.61 -18.63 16.25
C GLU A 171 -17.47 -19.63 16.55
N ASN A 172 -16.50 -19.74 15.65
CA ASN A 172 -15.41 -20.70 15.79
C ASN A 172 -14.31 -20.26 16.77
N TYR A 173 -14.00 -18.96 16.85
CA TYR A 173 -12.82 -18.47 17.57
C TYR A 173 -13.13 -17.51 18.72
N GLY A 174 -14.27 -16.82 18.65
CA GLY A 174 -14.64 -15.76 19.58
C GLY A 174 -15.47 -16.23 20.77
N LEU A 175 -16.30 -17.27 20.60
CA LEU A 175 -17.20 -17.74 21.66
C LEU A 175 -16.49 -18.56 22.74
N TYR A 176 -15.41 -19.25 22.42
CA TYR A 176 -14.68 -20.09 23.39
C TYR A 176 -13.66 -19.33 24.23
N LYS A 177 -13.37 -18.08 23.86
CA LYS A 177 -12.58 -17.17 24.69
C LYS A 177 -13.58 -16.38 25.54
N GLU A 178 -13.31 -16.17 26.82
CA GLU A 178 -14.11 -15.32 27.73
C GLU A 178 -14.07 -13.82 27.33
N ASP A 179 -13.91 -13.54 26.04
CA ASP A 179 -13.73 -12.21 25.48
C ASP A 179 -15.08 -11.62 25.06
N VAL A 180 -15.54 -10.70 25.90
CA VAL A 180 -16.75 -9.88 25.70
C VAL A 180 -16.76 -9.19 24.33
N LYS A 181 -15.61 -8.83 23.76
CA LYS A 181 -15.52 -8.13 22.47
C LYS A 181 -16.16 -8.94 21.35
N TRP A 182 -15.97 -10.26 21.34
CA TRP A 182 -16.49 -11.12 20.30
C TRP A 182 -18.00 -11.28 20.37
N ALA A 183 -18.54 -11.37 21.59
CA ALA A 183 -19.99 -11.42 21.79
C ALA A 183 -20.67 -10.11 21.37
N LYS A 184 -20.03 -8.94 21.63
CA LYS A 184 -20.52 -7.63 21.15
C LYS A 184 -20.54 -7.57 19.62
N LYS A 185 -19.45 -7.96 18.97
CA LYS A 185 -19.35 -8.02 17.49
C LYS A 185 -20.39 -8.97 16.90
N GLY A 186 -20.60 -10.15 17.48
CA GLY A 186 -21.62 -11.10 17.06
C GLY A 186 -23.04 -10.55 17.18
N LEU A 187 -23.34 -9.86 18.27
CA LEU A 187 -24.62 -9.18 18.45
C LEU A 187 -24.84 -8.10 17.38
N GLU A 188 -23.87 -7.21 17.16
CA GLU A 188 -23.97 -6.15 16.14
C GLU A 188 -24.22 -6.75 14.75
N LEU A 189 -23.46 -7.79 14.39
CA LEU A 189 -23.52 -8.45 13.10
C LEU A 189 -24.88 -9.12 12.85
N THR A 190 -25.39 -9.84 13.85
CA THR A 190 -26.67 -10.56 13.76
C THR A 190 -27.85 -9.61 13.76
N LEU A 191 -27.78 -8.51 14.52
CA LEU A 191 -28.78 -7.44 14.45
C LEU A 191 -28.83 -6.76 13.08
N ALA A 192 -27.67 -6.46 12.49
CA ALA A 192 -27.58 -5.87 11.16
C ALA A 192 -28.21 -6.77 10.08
N LYS A 193 -28.10 -8.10 10.24
CA LYS A 193 -28.72 -9.09 9.35
C LYS A 193 -30.16 -9.47 9.71
N SER A 194 -30.72 -8.87 10.76
CA SER A 194 -32.02 -9.27 11.30
C SER A 194 -32.12 -10.75 11.69
N ASP A 195 -31.00 -11.39 12.03
CA ASP A 195 -30.97 -12.75 12.58
C ASP A 195 -31.23 -12.66 14.09
N PHE A 196 -32.50 -12.54 14.46
CA PHE A 196 -32.90 -12.29 15.84
C PHE A 196 -32.64 -13.48 16.76
N LYS A 197 -32.66 -14.70 16.22
CA LYS A 197 -32.36 -15.91 16.99
C LYS A 197 -30.90 -15.89 17.45
N LYS A 198 -29.97 -15.60 16.53
CA LYS A 198 -28.56 -15.49 16.91
C LYS A 198 -28.26 -14.23 17.72
N ALA A 199 -28.95 -13.12 17.47
CA ALA A 199 -28.83 -11.92 18.30
C ALA A 199 -29.19 -12.21 19.77
N MET A 200 -30.25 -12.99 20.00
CA MET A 200 -30.63 -13.43 21.35
C MET A 200 -29.56 -14.30 22.01
N PHE A 201 -28.96 -15.22 21.27
CA PHE A 201 -27.83 -16.02 21.75
C PHE A 201 -26.66 -15.12 22.20
N PHE A 202 -26.24 -14.15 21.38
CA PHE A 202 -25.15 -13.24 21.77
C PHE A 202 -25.52 -12.32 22.95
N LEU A 203 -26.79 -11.94 23.10
CA LEU A 203 -27.24 -11.22 24.30
C LEU A 203 -27.11 -12.07 25.57
N GLU A 204 -27.44 -13.36 25.49
CA GLU A 204 -27.26 -14.30 26.60
C GLU A 204 -25.78 -14.47 26.95
N GLU A 205 -24.93 -14.63 25.95
CA GLU A 205 -23.48 -14.69 26.13
C GLU A 205 -22.93 -13.42 26.81
N LEU A 206 -23.43 -12.23 26.44
CA LEU A 206 -23.02 -10.97 27.06
C LEU A 206 -23.48 -10.84 28.51
N ILE A 207 -24.65 -11.37 28.87
CA ILE A 207 -25.12 -11.39 30.27
C ILE A 207 -24.17 -12.21 31.15
N VAL A 208 -23.64 -13.31 30.62
CA VAL A 208 -22.71 -14.20 31.34
C VAL A 208 -21.30 -13.60 31.38
N LYS A 209 -20.77 -13.17 30.23
CA LYS A 209 -19.36 -12.78 30.07
C LYS A 209 -19.07 -11.34 30.52
N ASP A 210 -20.01 -10.42 30.36
CA ASP A 210 -19.85 -9.00 30.74
C ASP A 210 -20.53 -8.76 32.11
N SER A 211 -20.07 -9.48 33.14
CA SER A 211 -20.65 -9.49 34.49
C SER A 211 -20.92 -8.07 35.06
N PRO A 212 -20.00 -7.09 34.94
CA PRO A 212 -20.23 -5.72 35.40
C PRO A 212 -21.42 -5.03 34.72
N ASN A 213 -21.73 -5.39 33.48
CA ASN A 213 -22.82 -4.82 32.68
C ASN A 213 -24.00 -5.78 32.50
N SER A 214 -24.06 -6.88 33.24
CA SER A 214 -25.05 -7.96 33.06
C SER A 214 -26.51 -7.46 33.17
N LEU A 215 -26.80 -6.51 34.07
CA LEU A 215 -28.12 -5.89 34.21
C LEU A 215 -28.55 -5.13 32.95
N PHE A 216 -27.63 -4.38 32.34
CA PHE A 216 -27.89 -3.67 31.09
C PHE A 216 -28.22 -4.64 29.96
N TRP A 217 -27.48 -5.73 29.84
CA TRP A 217 -27.73 -6.75 28.82
C TRP A 217 -29.07 -7.48 29.04
N LYS A 218 -29.45 -7.76 30.30
CA LYS A 218 -30.78 -8.29 30.66
C LYS A 218 -31.91 -7.35 30.24
N GLN A 219 -31.77 -6.05 30.50
CA GLN A 219 -32.75 -5.05 30.07
C GLN A 219 -32.87 -5.01 28.54
N LYS A 220 -31.74 -4.97 27.82
CA LYS A 220 -31.73 -5.04 26.35
C LYS A 220 -32.43 -6.28 25.83
N LYS A 221 -32.16 -7.45 26.41
CA LYS A 221 -32.85 -8.71 26.07
C LYS A 221 -34.37 -8.60 26.26
N GLY A 222 -34.82 -8.02 27.37
CA GLY A 222 -36.24 -7.83 27.65
C GLY A 222 -36.95 -6.84 26.71
N CYS A 223 -36.27 -5.80 26.24
CA CYS A 223 -36.80 -4.89 25.20
C CYS A 223 -36.83 -5.56 23.83
N PHE A 224 -35.80 -6.35 23.52
CA PHE A 224 -35.68 -7.07 22.26
C PHE A 224 -36.78 -8.13 22.09
N ALA A 225 -37.04 -8.92 23.13
CA ALA A 225 -38.11 -9.92 23.13
C ALA A 225 -39.52 -9.30 22.96
N ARG A 226 -39.75 -8.10 23.50
CA ARG A 226 -41.06 -7.40 23.41
C ARG A 226 -41.34 -6.77 22.05
N THR A 227 -40.31 -6.49 21.26
CA THR A 227 -40.45 -5.80 19.98
C THR A 227 -40.45 -6.74 18.78
N ARG A 228 -40.07 -8.02 18.97
CA ARG A 228 -39.82 -8.98 17.89
C ARG A 228 -40.28 -10.41 18.19
N GLY A 229 -40.94 -10.64 19.32
CA GLY A 229 -41.72 -11.86 19.60
C GLY A 229 -43.17 -11.66 19.20
#